data_AF-A0A1N6K5N5-F1
#
_entry.id   AF-A0A1N6K5N5-F1
#
_cell.length_a   1.000
_cell.length_b   1.000
_cell.length_c   1.000
_cell.angle_alpha   90.00
_cell.angle_beta   90.00
_cell.angle_gamma   90.00
#
_symmetry.space_group_name_H-M   'P 1'
#
loop_
_entity.id
_entity.type
_entity.pdbx_description
1 polymer ?
#
loop_
_entity_poly.entity_id
_entity_poly.type
_entity_poly.pdbx_seq_one_letter_code
_entity_poly.pdbx_strand_id
1 'polypeptide(L)'
;MEFVKAVDILLSMGTRLELQDSRLTLTVGNAHVEKSQSQLSSNVGIAATRIEALGAQSLNDSDAPAHLLRPYQVYSFAAAVLFGLCFGLIPPSLAPVYMAIWGMILGGLLATVVAGFLLPWHLRQSLVAGAIVSKAVISTVTASFFLASSVVMIANTYLGERLRAPEDVHIEGTVGVTHGRHTSCWLYPEHPMLDLVPGLSLGRLPLRCGEVHYRAVPEPHLYDVEVNPGLLNVPFVQSVRELDDKPPMPAAPAYPVPFNASALHPEPASMPYIAKLARRINPQIVWHGAGSGWRTTVAVHCASDGKLLSATIIRSSGNPSWDTAVLEAVRNSDPLPLDASGKAREHFNLTIQSKNQ
;
A
#
# COMPACT_ATOMS: atom_id res chain seq x y z
N MET A 1 52.11 -35.68 11.29
CA MET A 1 53.06 -36.09 12.35
C MET A 1 53.92 -34.93 12.84
N GLU A 2 54.59 -34.17 11.96
CA GLU A 2 55.53 -33.10 12.36
C GLU A 2 54.96 -32.10 13.37
N PHE A 3 53.74 -31.60 13.17
CA PHE A 3 53.05 -30.72 14.11
C PHE A 3 52.98 -31.29 15.53
N VAL A 4 52.60 -32.56 15.67
CA VAL A 4 52.52 -33.25 16.97
C VAL A 4 53.91 -33.32 17.60
N LYS A 5 54.95 -33.68 16.84
CA LYS A 5 56.34 -33.69 17.35
C LYS A 5 56.80 -32.29 17.79
N ALA A 6 56.49 -31.23 17.03
CA ALA A 6 56.85 -29.87 17.39
C ALA A 6 56.17 -29.40 18.69
N VAL A 7 54.87 -29.68 18.85
CA VAL A 7 54.12 -29.36 20.08
C VAL A 7 54.62 -30.18 21.27
N ASP A 8 54.87 -31.48 21.09
CA ASP A 8 55.37 -32.38 22.14
C ASP A 8 56.78 -31.98 22.62
N ILE A 9 57.66 -31.57 21.69
CA ILE A 9 58.96 -30.96 22.02
C ILE A 9 58.76 -29.67 22.83
N LEU A 10 57.88 -28.76 22.42
CA LEU A 10 57.62 -27.51 23.14
C LEU A 10 57.06 -27.74 24.55
N LEU A 11 56.17 -28.72 24.72
CA LEU A 11 55.62 -29.11 26.02
C LEU A 11 56.69 -29.76 26.91
N SER A 12 57.54 -30.63 26.37
CA SER A 12 58.65 -31.26 27.11
C SER A 12 59.71 -30.26 27.60
N MET A 13 59.84 -29.10 26.94
CA MET A 13 60.67 -27.98 27.39
C MET A 13 60.03 -27.13 28.52
N GLY A 14 58.90 -27.57 29.07
CA GLY A 14 58.19 -26.88 30.15
C GLY A 14 57.54 -25.56 29.72
N THR A 15 57.29 -25.37 28.44
CA THR A 15 56.70 -24.13 27.91
C THR A 15 55.18 -24.16 28.04
N ARG A 16 54.58 -23.02 28.39
CA ARG A 16 53.12 -22.87 28.42
C ARG A 16 52.65 -22.26 27.11
N LEU A 17 52.00 -23.09 26.29
CA LEU A 17 51.22 -22.68 25.13
C LEU A 17 49.85 -22.17 25.60
N GLU A 18 49.50 -20.96 25.22
CA GLU A 18 48.19 -20.36 25.45
C GLU A 18 47.69 -19.71 24.15
N LEU A 19 46.40 -19.81 23.87
CA LEU A 19 45.78 -19.28 22.66
C LEU A 19 44.67 -18.32 23.07
N GLN A 20 44.94 -17.02 22.98
CA GLN A 20 43.97 -15.95 23.25
C GLN A 20 43.65 -15.22 21.96
N ASP A 21 42.36 -15.15 21.60
CA ASP A 21 41.82 -14.52 20.40
C ASP A 21 42.52 -14.92 19.09
N SER A 22 43.49 -14.12 18.63
CA SER A 22 44.29 -14.34 17.42
C SER A 22 45.80 -14.50 17.70
N ARG A 23 46.20 -14.67 18.96
CA ARG A 23 47.61 -14.81 19.38
C ARG A 23 47.85 -16.14 20.09
N LEU A 24 48.73 -16.95 19.50
CA LEU A 24 49.37 -18.08 20.18
C LEU A 24 50.55 -17.53 21.00
N THR A 25 50.34 -17.31 22.30
CA THR A 25 51.40 -16.91 23.23
C THR A 25 52.10 -18.15 23.79
N LEU A 26 53.42 -18.20 23.67
CA LEU A 26 54.24 -19.27 24.22
C LEU A 26 55.17 -18.71 25.29
N THR A 27 54.92 -19.10 26.54
CA THR A 27 55.66 -18.62 27.71
C THR A 27 56.75 -19.63 28.08
N VAL A 28 58.02 -19.19 28.03
CA VAL A 28 59.20 -20.01 28.33
C VAL A 28 59.73 -19.65 29.72
N GLY A 29 60.07 -20.64 30.54
CA GLY A 29 60.79 -20.41 31.79
C GLY A 29 62.26 -20.02 31.54
N ASN A 30 62.78 -19.03 32.28
CA ASN A 30 64.12 -18.45 32.05
C ASN A 30 65.28 -19.47 31.93
N ALA A 31 65.16 -20.66 32.52
CA ALA A 31 66.22 -21.69 32.54
C ALA A 31 66.62 -22.27 31.16
N HIS A 32 65.82 -22.05 30.10
CA HIS A 32 66.07 -22.66 28.77
C HIS A 32 66.26 -21.66 27.62
N VAL A 33 66.24 -20.35 27.88
CA VAL A 33 66.13 -19.33 26.83
C VAL A 33 67.37 -19.26 25.93
N GLU A 34 68.58 -19.13 26.49
CA GLU A 34 69.80 -18.90 25.70
C GLU A 34 70.21 -20.08 24.79
N LYS A 35 69.95 -21.32 25.20
CA LYS A 35 70.53 -22.51 24.54
C LYS A 35 69.64 -23.14 23.47
N SER A 36 68.36 -22.76 23.41
CA SER A 36 67.36 -23.40 22.54
C SER A 36 66.61 -22.43 21.63
N GLN A 37 66.94 -21.13 21.62
CA GLN A 37 66.13 -20.08 20.97
C GLN A 37 65.81 -20.34 19.49
N SER A 38 66.75 -20.87 18.70
CA SER A 38 66.55 -21.18 17.28
C SER A 38 65.73 -22.46 17.03
N GLN A 39 65.84 -23.46 17.92
CA GLN A 39 64.98 -24.66 17.88
C GLN A 39 63.55 -24.30 18.30
N LEU A 40 63.41 -23.42 19.30
CA LEU A 40 62.12 -22.90 19.75
C LEU A 40 61.42 -22.12 18.64
N SER A 41 62.10 -21.17 17.99
CA SER A 41 61.51 -20.38 16.89
C SER A 41 61.16 -21.25 15.68
N SER A 42 61.98 -22.26 15.36
CA SER A 42 61.68 -23.23 14.30
C SER A 42 60.43 -24.05 14.60
N ASN A 43 60.34 -24.65 15.80
CA ASN A 43 59.19 -25.44 16.21
C ASN A 43 57.91 -24.60 16.35
N VAL A 44 58.01 -23.35 16.81
CA VAL A 44 56.89 -22.40 16.83
C VAL A 44 56.45 -22.02 15.42
N GLY A 45 57.38 -21.79 14.48
CA GLY A 45 57.05 -21.52 13.08
C GLY A 45 56.35 -22.71 12.40
N ILE A 46 56.82 -23.93 12.65
CA ILE A 46 56.18 -25.18 12.17
C ILE A 46 54.80 -25.37 12.82
N ALA A 47 54.64 -25.02 14.11
CA ALA A 47 53.36 -25.08 14.79
C ALA A 47 52.36 -24.05 14.21
N ALA A 48 52.77 -22.79 14.08
CA ALA A 48 51.95 -21.70 13.54
C ALA A 48 51.51 -21.98 12.10
N THR A 49 52.44 -22.26 11.18
CA THR A 49 52.11 -22.54 9.77
C THR A 49 51.23 -23.78 9.58
N ARG A 50 51.30 -24.77 10.48
CA ARG A 50 50.37 -25.92 10.47
C ARG A 50 49.01 -25.59 11.10
N ILE A 51 48.92 -24.70 12.08
CA ILE A 51 47.64 -24.17 12.59
C ILE A 51 46.96 -23.32 11.51
N GLU A 52 47.71 -22.48 10.78
CA GLU A 52 47.20 -21.71 9.63
C GLU A 52 46.75 -22.61 8.48
N ALA A 53 47.50 -23.66 8.16
CA ALA A 53 47.13 -24.64 7.14
C ALA A 53 45.90 -25.49 7.53
N LEU A 54 45.68 -25.74 8.82
CA LEU A 54 44.47 -26.40 9.34
C LEU A 54 43.29 -25.42 9.49
N GLY A 55 43.56 -24.13 9.69
CA GLY A 55 42.57 -23.04 9.81
C GLY A 55 42.01 -22.53 8.48
N ALA A 56 42.53 -23.03 7.35
CA ALA A 56 42.12 -22.71 5.97
C ALA A 56 42.28 -21.24 5.57
N GLN A 57 43.53 -20.89 5.22
CA GLN A 57 44.00 -19.55 4.81
C GLN A 57 43.96 -18.50 5.94
N SER A 58 44.74 -17.45 5.77
CA SER A 58 45.10 -16.43 6.76
C SER A 58 43.89 -15.78 7.46
N LEU A 59 43.44 -16.39 8.56
CA LEU A 59 42.41 -15.88 9.48
C LEU A 59 42.75 -14.51 10.10
N ASN A 60 43.97 -14.02 9.87
CA ASN A 60 44.52 -12.76 10.37
C ASN A 60 44.81 -11.73 9.24
N ASP A 61 44.49 -12.03 7.97
CA ASP A 61 44.43 -11.00 6.93
C ASP A 61 43.19 -10.13 7.16
N SER A 62 43.39 -8.81 7.29
CA SER A 62 42.30 -7.84 7.50
C SER A 62 41.23 -7.88 6.40
N ASP A 63 41.62 -8.36 5.22
CA ASP A 63 40.84 -8.28 4.00
C ASP A 63 39.98 -9.54 3.78
N ALA A 64 40.37 -10.69 4.37
CA ALA A 64 39.63 -11.94 4.22
C ALA A 64 38.18 -11.85 4.78
N PRO A 65 37.90 -11.26 5.96
CA PRO A 65 36.54 -11.00 6.42
C PRO A 65 35.76 -10.05 5.50
N ALA A 66 36.43 -9.06 4.91
CA ALA A 66 35.80 -8.11 3.99
C ALA A 66 35.38 -8.78 2.67
N HIS A 67 36.24 -9.63 2.10
CA HIS A 67 35.93 -10.40 0.89
C HIS A 67 34.75 -11.36 1.11
N LEU A 68 34.66 -12.01 2.26
CA LEU A 68 33.52 -12.87 2.63
C LEU A 68 32.20 -12.09 2.85
N LEU A 69 32.26 -10.84 3.31
CA LEU A 69 31.07 -10.06 3.65
C LEU A 69 30.49 -9.25 2.47
N ARG A 70 31.33 -8.88 1.47
CA ARG A 70 30.92 -8.14 0.26
C ARG A 70 29.63 -8.64 -0.43
N PRO A 71 29.42 -9.94 -0.72
CA PRO A 71 28.20 -10.38 -1.40
C PRO A 71 26.92 -10.10 -0.59
N TYR A 72 26.96 -10.25 0.74
CA TYR A 72 25.83 -9.94 1.61
C TYR A 72 25.55 -8.44 1.67
N GLN A 73 26.60 -7.61 1.70
CA GLN A 73 26.47 -6.15 1.61
C GLN A 73 25.84 -5.70 0.28
N VAL A 74 26.28 -6.27 -0.85
CA VAL A 74 25.71 -5.98 -2.18
C VAL A 74 24.24 -6.41 -2.25
N TYR A 75 23.90 -7.61 -1.74
CA TYR A 75 22.51 -8.07 -1.65
C TYR A 75 21.63 -7.13 -0.81
N SER A 76 22.12 -6.70 0.35
CA SER A 76 21.39 -5.80 1.25
C SER A 76 21.22 -4.39 0.67
N PHE A 77 22.24 -3.87 -0.01
CA PHE A 77 22.13 -2.60 -0.73
C PHE A 77 21.14 -2.69 -1.90
N ALA A 78 21.20 -3.76 -2.71
CA ALA A 78 20.26 -3.98 -3.80
C ALA A 78 18.81 -4.11 -3.31
N ALA A 79 18.58 -4.86 -2.22
CA ALA A 79 17.25 -4.99 -1.60
C ALA A 79 16.72 -3.64 -1.07
N ALA A 80 17.58 -2.81 -0.45
CA ALA A 80 17.20 -1.48 0.02
C ALA A 80 16.89 -0.51 -1.14
N VAL A 81 17.66 -0.55 -2.23
CA VAL A 81 17.42 0.25 -3.44
C VAL A 81 16.11 -0.18 -4.12
N LEU A 82 15.87 -1.49 -4.28
CA LEU A 82 14.61 -2.01 -4.82
C LEU A 82 13.41 -1.58 -3.96
N PHE A 83 13.52 -1.67 -2.64
CA PHE A 83 12.48 -1.22 -1.72
C PHE A 83 12.19 0.29 -1.83
N GLY A 84 13.23 1.13 -1.87
CA GLY A 84 13.09 2.56 -2.07
C GLY A 84 12.44 2.93 -3.41
N LEU A 85 12.80 2.24 -4.49
CA LEU A 85 12.17 2.41 -5.81
C LEU A 85 10.69 1.99 -5.78
N CYS A 86 10.35 0.85 -5.15
CA CYS A 86 8.97 0.41 -5.02
C CYS A 86 8.13 1.42 -4.21
N PHE A 87 8.66 1.94 -3.10
CA PHE A 87 8.00 2.96 -2.28
C PHE A 87 7.81 4.31 -2.99
N GLY A 88 8.65 4.62 -3.99
CA GLY A 88 8.53 5.85 -4.79
C GLY A 88 7.63 5.72 -6.02
N LEU A 89 7.37 4.51 -6.52
CA LEU A 89 6.65 4.27 -7.78
C LEU A 89 5.21 3.78 -7.62
N ILE A 90 4.90 3.06 -6.53
CA ILE A 90 3.60 2.41 -6.33
C ILE A 90 2.62 3.41 -5.67
N PRO A 91 1.34 3.46 -6.08
CA PRO A 91 0.34 4.30 -5.42
C PRO A 91 0.27 4.00 -3.91
N PRO A 92 0.28 5.03 -3.04
CA PRO A 92 0.31 4.85 -1.60
C PRO A 92 -0.94 4.14 -1.06
N SER A 93 -0.74 2.98 -0.42
CA SER A 93 -1.80 2.18 0.19
C SER A 93 -2.43 2.86 1.40
N LEU A 94 -3.75 2.72 1.56
CA LEU A 94 -4.50 3.30 2.67
C LEU A 94 -4.29 2.56 4.01
N ALA A 95 -3.86 1.28 3.96
CA ALA A 95 -3.69 0.42 5.12
C ALA A 95 -2.24 -0.13 5.29
N PRO A 96 -1.22 0.75 5.47
CA PRO A 96 0.19 0.35 5.45
C PRO A 96 0.61 -0.62 6.57
N VAL A 97 -0.12 -0.63 7.70
CA VAL A 97 0.15 -1.56 8.83
C VAL A 97 -0.14 -3.01 8.42
N TYR A 98 -1.20 -3.27 7.65
CA TYR A 98 -1.52 -4.60 7.16
C TYR A 98 -0.49 -5.08 6.12
N MET A 99 0.04 -4.17 5.29
CA MET A 99 1.13 -4.48 4.37
C MET A 99 2.43 -4.86 5.11
N ALA A 100 2.74 -4.18 6.23
CA ALA A 100 3.87 -4.53 7.07
C ALA A 100 3.75 -5.93 7.67
N ILE A 101 2.54 -6.37 8.08
CA ILE A 101 2.31 -7.73 8.59
C ILE A 101 2.61 -8.78 7.51
N TRP A 102 2.07 -8.62 6.30
CA TRP A 102 2.35 -9.54 5.19
C TRP A 102 3.83 -9.52 4.76
N GLY A 103 4.46 -8.33 4.75
CA GLY A 103 5.90 -8.17 4.50
C GLY A 103 6.78 -8.86 5.56
N MET A 104 6.37 -8.85 6.84
CA MET A 104 7.05 -9.59 7.90
C MET A 104 6.91 -11.11 7.76
N ILE A 105 5.71 -11.62 7.45
CA ILE A 105 5.49 -13.06 7.26
C ILE A 105 6.34 -13.59 6.09
N LEU A 106 6.26 -12.93 4.93
CA LEU A 106 7.05 -13.33 3.76
C LEU A 106 8.55 -13.10 3.97
N GLY A 107 8.94 -12.02 4.67
CA GLY A 107 10.33 -11.71 4.99
C GLY A 107 10.96 -12.75 5.92
N GLY A 108 10.22 -13.27 6.90
CA GLY A 108 10.67 -14.36 7.78
C GLY A 108 10.82 -15.70 7.04
N LEU A 109 9.90 -16.03 6.13
CA LEU A 109 10.02 -17.20 5.26
C LEU A 109 11.23 -17.09 4.32
N LEU A 110 11.41 -15.93 3.67
CA LEU A 110 12.57 -15.70 2.82
C LEU A 110 13.88 -15.74 3.62
N ALA A 111 13.92 -15.10 4.79
CA ALA A 111 15.11 -15.11 5.65
C ALA A 111 15.48 -16.51 6.14
N THR A 112 14.51 -17.36 6.49
CA THR A 112 14.79 -18.75 6.92
C THR A 112 15.27 -19.64 5.78
N VAL A 113 14.69 -19.52 4.57
CA VAL A 113 15.19 -20.23 3.38
C VAL A 113 16.61 -19.76 3.03
N VAL A 114 16.84 -18.45 2.97
CA VAL A 114 18.14 -17.90 2.56
C VAL A 114 19.22 -18.15 3.62
N ALA A 115 18.91 -18.09 4.92
CA ALA A 115 19.84 -18.49 5.98
C ALA A 115 20.04 -20.03 6.08
N GLY A 116 19.13 -20.83 5.53
CA GLY A 116 19.28 -22.27 5.39
C GLY A 116 20.18 -22.69 4.22
N PHE A 117 20.11 -21.96 3.10
CA PHE A 117 20.86 -22.29 1.87
C PHE A 117 22.16 -21.50 1.67
N LEU A 118 22.18 -20.19 1.93
CA LEU A 118 23.36 -19.35 1.70
C LEU A 118 24.37 -19.37 2.85
N LEU A 119 23.96 -19.71 4.07
CA LEU A 119 24.88 -19.86 5.20
C LEU A 119 25.51 -21.26 5.14
N PRO A 120 26.73 -21.43 4.59
CA PRO A 120 27.19 -22.75 4.19
C PRO A 120 27.47 -23.61 5.43
N TRP A 121 27.15 -24.90 5.36
CA TRP A 121 27.29 -25.82 6.50
C TRP A 121 28.68 -25.78 7.16
N HIS A 122 29.72 -25.57 6.37
CA HIS A 122 31.11 -25.43 6.82
C HIS A 122 31.38 -24.18 7.67
N LEU A 123 30.64 -23.07 7.51
CA LEU A 123 30.73 -21.92 8.42
C LEU A 123 30.15 -22.20 9.82
N ARG A 124 29.37 -23.27 10.00
CA ARG A 124 28.89 -23.68 11.34
C ARG A 124 29.94 -24.43 12.16
N GLN A 125 31.07 -24.81 11.56
CA GLN A 125 32.07 -25.69 12.18
C GLN A 125 33.31 -24.96 12.71
N SER A 126 33.48 -23.67 12.42
CA SER A 126 34.67 -22.88 12.78
C SER A 126 34.35 -21.72 13.74
N LEU A 127 35.06 -21.64 14.87
CA LEU A 127 34.79 -20.66 15.94
C LEU A 127 34.84 -19.20 15.46
N VAL A 128 35.82 -18.86 14.62
CA VAL A 128 35.99 -17.51 14.05
C VAL A 128 34.81 -17.10 13.16
N ALA A 129 34.10 -18.06 12.55
CA ALA A 129 32.97 -17.76 11.70
C ALA A 129 31.81 -17.10 12.46
N GLY A 130 31.66 -17.28 13.78
CA GLY A 130 30.55 -16.70 14.56
C GLY A 130 30.39 -15.18 14.41
N ALA A 131 31.49 -14.44 14.32
CA ALA A 131 31.49 -12.98 14.15
C ALA A 131 31.20 -12.51 12.71
N ILE A 132 31.44 -13.37 11.71
CA ILE A 132 31.12 -13.10 10.30
C ILE A 132 29.69 -13.55 10.00
N VAL A 133 29.30 -14.73 10.50
CA VAL A 133 27.95 -15.30 10.44
C VAL A 133 26.92 -14.33 11.05
N SER A 134 27.17 -13.74 12.20
CA SER A 134 26.22 -12.79 12.80
C SER A 134 25.96 -11.57 11.88
N LYS A 135 27.01 -10.98 11.31
CA LYS A 135 26.89 -9.86 10.35
C LYS A 135 26.21 -10.28 9.04
N ALA A 136 26.56 -11.44 8.49
CA ALA A 136 25.96 -11.98 7.27
C ALA A 136 24.48 -12.32 7.47
N VAL A 137 24.11 -12.94 8.60
CA VAL A 137 22.72 -13.24 8.97
C VAL A 137 21.92 -11.96 9.15
N ILE A 138 22.39 -10.98 9.93
CA ILE A 138 21.70 -9.70 10.10
C ILE A 138 21.46 -9.02 8.75
N SER A 139 22.49 -8.90 7.91
CA SER A 139 22.40 -8.28 6.58
C SER A 139 21.40 -9.02 5.67
N THR A 140 21.39 -10.35 5.71
CA THR A 140 20.49 -11.22 4.94
C THR A 140 19.04 -11.12 5.41
N VAL A 141 18.81 -11.12 6.73
CA VAL A 141 17.49 -10.99 7.36
C VAL A 141 16.88 -9.63 7.05
N THR A 142 17.62 -8.55 7.27
CA THR A 142 17.18 -7.18 6.95
C THR A 142 16.88 -7.01 5.46
N ALA A 143 17.76 -7.52 4.58
CA ALA A 143 17.51 -7.51 3.14
C ALA A 143 16.23 -8.27 2.74
N SER A 144 16.01 -9.44 3.36
CA SER A 144 14.84 -10.28 3.09
C SER A 144 13.52 -9.58 3.46
N PHE A 145 13.47 -8.85 4.57
CA PHE A 145 12.27 -8.07 4.94
C PHE A 145 11.98 -6.93 3.95
N PHE A 146 12.99 -6.19 3.50
CA PHE A 146 12.81 -5.15 2.48
C PHE A 146 12.33 -5.72 1.14
N LEU A 147 12.97 -6.79 0.67
CA LEU A 147 12.62 -7.42 -0.61
C LEU A 147 11.21 -8.04 -0.56
N ALA A 148 10.87 -8.75 0.52
CA ALA A 148 9.54 -9.31 0.73
C ALA A 148 8.45 -8.23 0.79
N SER A 149 8.67 -7.14 1.51
CA SER A 149 7.72 -6.01 1.58
C SER A 149 7.50 -5.38 0.21
N SER A 150 8.56 -5.27 -0.60
CA SER A 150 8.47 -4.79 -1.99
C SER A 150 7.60 -5.70 -2.86
N VAL A 151 7.83 -7.01 -2.80
CA VAL A 151 7.06 -8.02 -3.55
C VAL A 151 5.59 -8.02 -3.13
N VAL A 152 5.30 -7.94 -1.83
CA VAL A 152 3.94 -7.82 -1.29
C VAL A 152 3.24 -6.55 -1.82
N MET A 153 3.95 -5.42 -1.90
CA MET A 153 3.41 -4.14 -2.36
C MET A 153 3.15 -4.11 -3.87
N ILE A 154 4.06 -4.66 -4.68
CA ILE A 154 3.83 -4.88 -6.12
C ILE A 154 2.65 -5.84 -6.32
N ALA A 155 2.64 -6.99 -5.64
CA ALA A 155 1.59 -7.99 -5.81
C ALA A 155 0.20 -7.46 -5.43
N ASN A 156 0.07 -6.76 -4.30
CA ASN A 156 -1.22 -6.22 -3.87
C ASN A 156 -1.83 -5.23 -4.88
N THR A 157 -0.98 -4.39 -5.49
CA THR A 157 -1.42 -3.34 -6.42
C THR A 157 -1.60 -3.88 -7.84
N TYR A 158 -0.55 -4.43 -8.45
CA TYR A 158 -0.55 -4.90 -9.84
C TYR A 158 -1.49 -6.09 -10.09
N LEU A 159 -1.68 -6.98 -9.10
CA LEU A 159 -2.67 -8.05 -9.20
C LEU A 159 -4.05 -7.61 -8.67
N GLY A 160 -4.10 -6.61 -7.77
CA GLY A 160 -5.36 -5.98 -7.36
C GLY A 160 -6.08 -5.35 -8.54
N GLU A 161 -5.41 -4.42 -9.23
CA GLU A 161 -5.87 -3.75 -10.45
C GLU A 161 -6.36 -4.70 -11.56
N ARG A 162 -5.81 -5.92 -11.62
CA ARG A 162 -6.15 -6.92 -12.65
C ARG A 162 -7.20 -7.95 -12.24
N LEU A 163 -7.46 -8.13 -10.95
CA LEU A 163 -8.31 -9.20 -10.41
C LEU A 163 -9.45 -8.69 -9.52
N ARG A 164 -9.46 -7.39 -9.19
CA ARG A 164 -10.51 -6.68 -8.48
C ARG A 164 -10.96 -5.49 -9.30
N ALA A 165 -12.27 -5.35 -9.52
CA ALA A 165 -12.81 -4.08 -9.96
C ALA A 165 -12.56 -3.01 -8.88
N PRO A 166 -12.26 -1.76 -9.25
CA PRO A 166 -12.32 -0.64 -8.31
C PRO A 166 -13.77 -0.35 -7.90
N GLU A 167 -13.91 0.41 -6.83
CA GLU A 167 -15.16 0.99 -6.36
C GLU A 167 -15.07 2.52 -6.42
N ASP A 168 -16.04 3.15 -7.09
CA ASP A 168 -16.06 4.60 -7.33
C ASP A 168 -16.70 5.30 -6.13
N VAL A 169 -15.92 6.10 -5.39
CA VAL A 169 -16.42 6.84 -4.22
C VAL A 169 -16.32 8.34 -4.46
N HIS A 170 -17.47 9.01 -4.49
CA HIS A 170 -17.54 10.46 -4.59
C HIS A 170 -17.24 11.10 -3.22
N ILE A 171 -16.23 11.97 -3.17
CA ILE A 171 -15.71 12.60 -1.95
C ILE A 171 -15.65 14.11 -2.15
N GLU A 172 -16.34 14.85 -1.28
CA GLU A 172 -16.23 16.31 -1.20
C GLU A 172 -15.07 16.68 -0.27
N GLY A 173 -14.19 17.57 -0.73
CA GLY A 173 -13.00 17.95 0.03
C GLY A 173 -12.12 19.02 -0.64
N THR A 174 -11.08 19.43 0.07
CA THR A 174 -10.11 20.44 -0.37
C THR A 174 -8.75 19.81 -0.65
N VAL A 175 -8.03 20.28 -1.68
CA VAL A 175 -6.70 19.76 -2.02
C VAL A 175 -5.60 20.65 -1.48
N GLY A 176 -4.77 20.10 -0.58
CA GLY A 176 -3.62 20.78 0.00
C GLY A 176 -2.29 20.30 -0.60
N VAL A 177 -1.37 21.23 -0.84
CA VAL A 177 -0.05 20.97 -1.46
C VAL A 177 1.08 21.36 -0.51
N THR A 178 1.89 20.38 -0.08
CA THR A 178 3.07 20.65 0.74
C THR A 178 4.20 21.22 -0.12
N HIS A 179 4.52 22.50 0.06
CA HIS A 179 5.59 23.16 -0.68
C HIS A 179 6.96 22.84 -0.04
N GLY A 180 7.93 22.37 -0.83
CA GLY A 180 9.25 21.96 -0.36
C GLY A 180 10.05 21.22 -1.42
N ARG A 181 11.17 20.58 -1.03
CA ARG A 181 12.03 19.78 -1.94
C ARG A 181 11.29 18.59 -2.58
N HIS A 182 10.21 18.13 -1.95
CA HIS A 182 9.29 17.13 -2.50
C HIS A 182 7.88 17.69 -2.38
N THR A 183 7.23 18.00 -3.50
CA THR A 183 5.83 18.39 -3.55
C THR A 183 4.95 17.17 -3.35
N SER A 184 4.11 17.17 -2.31
CA SER A 184 3.10 16.14 -2.08
C SER A 184 1.71 16.76 -1.99
N CYS A 185 0.73 16.12 -2.60
CA CYS A 185 -0.64 16.60 -2.69
C CYS A 185 -1.56 15.66 -1.90
N TRP A 186 -2.56 16.23 -1.23
CA TRP A 186 -3.46 15.49 -0.35
C TRP A 186 -4.88 16.02 -0.49
N LEU A 187 -5.86 15.13 -0.62
CA LEU A 187 -7.28 15.47 -0.47
C LEU A 187 -7.62 15.42 1.01
N TYR A 188 -8.15 16.52 1.53
CA TYR A 188 -8.73 16.62 2.87
C TYR A 188 -10.25 16.52 2.71
N PRO A 189 -10.86 15.34 2.99
CA PRO A 189 -12.30 15.18 2.91
C PRO A 189 -12.98 16.04 3.99
N GLU A 190 -14.10 16.68 3.68
CA GLU A 190 -14.78 17.57 4.62
C GLU A 190 -15.38 16.80 5.82
N HIS A 191 -15.68 15.51 5.64
CA HIS A 191 -16.13 14.61 6.68
C HIS A 191 -15.18 13.41 6.81
N PRO A 192 -14.88 12.92 8.04
CA PRO A 192 -14.00 11.77 8.22
C PRO A 192 -14.68 10.52 7.64
N MET A 193 -14.03 9.88 6.68
CA MET A 193 -14.57 8.68 6.04
C MET A 193 -14.38 7.47 6.97
N LEU A 194 -15.47 6.78 7.31
CA LEU A 194 -15.42 5.50 8.04
C LEU A 194 -15.45 4.28 7.10
N ASP A 195 -15.98 4.43 5.88
CA ASP A 195 -16.36 3.29 5.03
C ASP A 195 -15.26 2.86 4.04
N LEU A 196 -14.32 3.76 3.68
CA LEU A 196 -13.26 3.47 2.69
C LEU A 196 -12.26 2.38 3.14
N VAL A 197 -12.10 2.19 4.45
CA VAL A 197 -11.20 1.20 5.05
C VAL A 197 -11.86 0.65 6.32
N PRO A 198 -12.23 -0.64 6.38
CA PRO A 198 -12.90 -1.21 7.55
C PRO A 198 -12.13 -0.99 8.86
N GLY A 199 -12.69 -0.14 9.73
CA GLY A 199 -12.13 0.17 11.05
C GLY A 199 -11.01 1.22 11.10
N LEU A 200 -10.77 1.99 10.02
CA LEU A 200 -9.77 3.06 9.99
C LEU A 200 -10.35 4.36 9.43
N SER A 201 -10.45 5.39 10.27
CA SER A 201 -10.87 6.73 9.83
C SER A 201 -9.76 7.47 9.09
N LEU A 202 -10.01 7.82 7.83
CA LEU A 202 -9.06 8.53 6.97
C LEU A 202 -9.31 10.05 6.99
N GLY A 203 -8.44 10.79 7.68
CA GLY A 203 -8.46 12.27 7.71
C GLY A 203 -7.74 12.96 6.54
N ARG A 204 -7.17 12.18 5.60
CA ARG A 204 -6.59 12.67 4.33
C ARG A 204 -6.39 11.49 3.37
N LEU A 205 -6.53 11.72 2.07
CA LEU A 205 -6.10 10.81 1.02
C LEU A 205 -4.83 11.36 0.35
N PRO A 206 -3.81 10.54 0.08
CA PRO A 206 -2.68 10.95 -0.77
C PRO A 206 -3.11 11.08 -2.24
N LEU A 207 -2.59 12.10 -2.92
CA LEU A 207 -2.86 12.38 -4.34
C LEU A 207 -1.57 12.51 -5.16
N ARG A 208 -1.65 12.22 -6.46
CA ARG A 208 -0.63 12.63 -7.43
C ARG A 208 -0.88 14.07 -7.86
N CYS A 209 0.13 14.93 -7.69
CA CYS A 209 0.03 16.36 -8.03
C CYS A 209 -0.20 16.67 -9.53
N GLY A 210 -0.11 15.68 -10.43
CA GLY A 210 -0.43 15.84 -11.84
C GLY A 210 -1.90 15.56 -12.20
N GLU A 211 -2.70 15.04 -11.25
CA GLU A 211 -4.09 14.62 -11.48
C GLU A 211 -5.12 15.67 -10.99
N VAL A 212 -4.68 16.76 -10.34
CA VAL A 212 -5.53 17.86 -9.85
C VAL A 212 -5.04 19.22 -10.35
N HIS A 213 -5.97 20.10 -10.73
CA HIS A 213 -5.66 21.48 -11.10
C HIS A 213 -5.43 22.34 -9.84
N TYR A 214 -4.22 22.86 -9.67
CA TYR A 214 -3.91 23.73 -8.53
C TYR A 214 -4.66 25.06 -8.62
N ARG A 215 -5.68 25.22 -7.77
CA ARG A 215 -6.41 26.48 -7.57
C ARG A 215 -5.74 27.29 -6.45
N ALA A 216 -5.68 28.61 -6.61
CA ALA A 216 -5.04 29.51 -5.64
C ALA A 216 -5.87 29.74 -4.35
N VAL A 217 -7.12 29.25 -4.32
CA VAL A 217 -8.03 29.26 -3.17
C VAL A 217 -8.42 27.81 -2.88
N PRO A 218 -8.35 27.34 -1.61
CA PRO A 218 -8.76 25.99 -1.24
C PRO A 218 -10.29 25.92 -1.09
N GLU A 219 -10.99 25.83 -2.21
CA GLU A 219 -12.43 25.60 -2.26
C GLU A 219 -12.74 24.09 -2.20
N PRO A 220 -13.84 23.67 -1.54
CA PRO A 220 -14.28 22.28 -1.57
C PRO A 220 -14.84 21.95 -2.96
N HIS A 221 -14.38 20.84 -3.54
CA HIS A 221 -14.87 20.32 -4.81
C HIS A 221 -15.23 18.84 -4.66
N LEU A 222 -16.11 18.36 -5.55
CA LEU A 222 -16.50 16.97 -5.61
C LEU A 222 -15.47 16.20 -6.45
N TYR A 223 -14.83 15.21 -5.84
CA TYR A 223 -13.88 14.32 -6.51
C TYR A 223 -14.48 12.92 -6.64
N ASP A 224 -14.35 12.32 -7.80
CA ASP A 224 -14.55 10.88 -7.98
C ASP A 224 -13.23 10.16 -7.68
N VAL A 225 -13.26 9.18 -6.79
CA VAL A 225 -12.07 8.47 -6.30
C VAL A 225 -12.25 6.98 -6.56
N GLU A 226 -11.51 6.46 -7.53
CA GLU A 226 -11.45 5.03 -7.84
C GLU A 226 -10.61 4.32 -6.77
N VAL A 227 -11.24 3.59 -5.85
CA VAL A 227 -10.57 2.83 -4.79
C VAL A 227 -10.50 1.36 -5.18
N ASN A 228 -9.29 0.80 -5.31
CA ASN A 228 -9.13 -0.63 -5.54
C ASN A 228 -8.90 -1.34 -4.19
N PRO A 229 -9.65 -2.42 -3.85
CA PRO A 229 -9.48 -3.13 -2.58
C PRO A 229 -8.17 -3.94 -2.48
N GLY A 230 -7.45 -4.12 -3.59
CA GLY A 230 -6.19 -4.85 -3.63
C GLY A 230 -6.34 -6.37 -3.58
N LEU A 231 -5.28 -7.10 -3.93
CA LEU A 231 -5.28 -8.57 -3.86
C LEU A 231 -5.43 -9.06 -2.41
N LEU A 232 -4.73 -8.42 -1.47
CA LEU A 232 -4.63 -8.82 -0.06
C LEU A 232 -5.67 -8.13 0.84
N ASN A 233 -6.71 -7.54 0.24
CA ASN A 233 -7.71 -6.71 0.92
C ASN A 233 -7.09 -5.50 1.65
N VAL A 234 -6.01 -4.95 1.09
CA VAL A 234 -5.37 -3.70 1.50
C VAL A 234 -5.67 -2.65 0.41
N PRO A 235 -6.62 -1.74 0.63
CA PRO A 235 -7.05 -0.81 -0.40
C PRO A 235 -6.01 0.26 -0.72
N PHE A 236 -6.06 0.74 -1.96
CA PHE A 236 -5.25 1.84 -2.48
C PHE A 236 -6.08 2.69 -3.45
N VAL A 237 -5.74 3.98 -3.57
CA VAL A 237 -6.35 4.88 -4.54
C VAL A 237 -5.73 4.60 -5.92
N GLN A 238 -6.57 4.33 -6.92
CA GLN A 238 -6.16 3.98 -8.29
C GLN A 238 -6.12 5.23 -9.19
N SER A 239 -7.16 6.07 -9.16
CA SER A 239 -7.12 7.43 -9.70
C SER A 239 -8.11 8.36 -8.98
N VAL A 240 -7.94 9.68 -9.17
CA VAL A 240 -8.84 10.73 -8.66
C VAL A 240 -9.16 11.70 -9.78
N ARG A 241 -10.43 12.12 -9.90
CA ARG A 241 -10.89 13.08 -10.91
C ARG A 241 -11.79 14.14 -10.28
N GLU A 242 -11.56 15.40 -10.63
CA GLU A 242 -12.43 16.53 -10.26
C GLU A 242 -13.69 16.50 -11.16
N LEU A 243 -14.88 16.59 -10.56
CA LEU A 243 -16.15 16.65 -11.30
C LEU A 243 -16.47 18.11 -11.68
N ASP A 244 -16.16 18.50 -12.91
CA ASP A 244 -16.49 19.82 -13.46
C ASP A 244 -18.02 20.02 -13.57
N ASP A 245 -18.56 20.98 -12.81
CA ASP A 245 -20.00 21.24 -12.63
C ASP A 245 -20.65 21.99 -13.83
N LYS A 246 -20.32 21.62 -15.07
CA LYS A 246 -20.70 22.37 -16.27
C LYS A 246 -21.14 21.51 -17.47
N PRO A 247 -22.45 21.31 -17.69
CA PRO A 247 -22.96 20.47 -18.77
C PRO A 247 -22.94 21.15 -20.15
N PRO A 248 -22.65 20.42 -21.25
CA PRO A 248 -22.82 20.89 -22.62
C PRO A 248 -24.26 20.66 -23.14
N MET A 249 -24.84 21.66 -23.82
CA MET A 249 -26.08 21.52 -24.61
C MET A 249 -25.78 21.00 -26.02
N PRO A 250 -26.63 20.10 -26.60
CA PRO A 250 -27.60 20.59 -27.60
C PRO A 250 -28.93 19.80 -27.77
N ALA A 251 -29.93 20.50 -28.34
CA ALA A 251 -31.04 20.04 -29.20
C ALA A 251 -31.96 18.82 -28.85
N ALA A 252 -33.27 19.10 -28.80
CA ALA A 252 -34.40 18.15 -28.92
C ALA A 252 -34.90 18.07 -30.39
N PRO A 253 -35.88 17.23 -30.84
CA PRO A 253 -36.94 16.48 -30.10
C PRO A 253 -37.05 14.98 -30.59
N ALA A 254 -38.14 14.19 -30.60
CA ALA A 254 -39.58 14.39 -30.38
C ALA A 254 -40.41 13.10 -30.14
N TYR A 255 -41.60 13.27 -29.52
CA TYR A 255 -42.86 12.49 -29.60
C TYR A 255 -42.93 11.00 -29.11
N PRO A 256 -44.10 10.52 -28.61
CA PRO A 256 -44.11 9.64 -27.43
C PRO A 256 -44.94 8.34 -27.50
N VAL A 257 -44.59 7.38 -26.62
CA VAL A 257 -45.46 6.28 -26.13
C VAL A 257 -45.10 5.94 -24.66
N PRO A 258 -46.04 5.42 -23.82
CA PRO A 258 -45.91 5.55 -22.35
C PRO A 258 -45.94 4.22 -21.54
N PHE A 259 -45.05 4.02 -20.56
CA PHE A 259 -45.18 2.90 -19.58
C PHE A 259 -44.60 3.16 -18.16
N ASN A 260 -45.08 2.38 -17.18
CA ASN A 260 -44.97 2.61 -15.72
C ASN A 260 -43.59 2.32 -15.08
N ALA A 261 -43.10 3.20 -14.21
CA ALA A 261 -41.95 2.96 -13.31
C ALA A 261 -42.31 2.19 -12.02
N SER A 262 -41.29 1.67 -11.30
CA SER A 262 -41.43 0.93 -10.02
C SER A 262 -40.12 0.91 -9.24
N ALA A 263 -40.20 0.70 -7.91
CA ALA A 263 -39.09 0.49 -6.96
C ALA A 263 -38.12 1.67 -6.73
N LEU A 264 -38.47 2.55 -5.78
CA LEU A 264 -37.48 3.20 -4.91
C LEU A 264 -37.09 2.25 -3.78
N HIS A 265 -35.88 2.39 -3.24
CA HIS A 265 -35.47 1.85 -1.95
C HIS A 265 -35.69 2.93 -0.87
N PRO A 266 -36.47 2.68 0.21
CA PRO A 266 -36.76 3.69 1.22
C PRO A 266 -36.08 3.43 2.57
N GLU A 267 -35.49 4.48 3.16
CA GLU A 267 -35.27 4.55 4.60
C GLU A 267 -36.61 4.65 5.37
N PRO A 268 -36.66 4.29 6.67
CA PRO A 268 -37.90 3.99 7.39
C PRO A 268 -38.72 5.23 7.84
N ALA A 269 -38.94 6.20 6.95
CA ALA A 269 -39.94 7.25 7.13
C ALA A 269 -40.62 7.62 5.80
N SER A 270 -41.95 7.50 5.75
CA SER A 270 -42.86 7.99 4.68
C SER A 270 -43.01 7.18 3.37
N MET A 271 -43.03 5.84 3.44
CA MET A 271 -43.58 4.96 2.38
C MET A 271 -44.81 5.54 1.61
N PRO A 272 -45.89 6.03 2.26
CA PRO A 272 -47.04 6.60 1.55
C PRO A 272 -46.76 7.94 0.83
N TYR A 273 -45.77 8.73 1.28
CA TYR A 273 -45.36 9.95 0.59
C TYR A 273 -44.63 9.61 -0.71
N ILE A 274 -43.68 8.68 -0.66
CA ILE A 274 -42.96 8.18 -1.83
C ILE A 274 -43.94 7.61 -2.87
N ALA A 275 -44.98 6.89 -2.44
CA ALA A 275 -46.02 6.39 -3.33
C ALA A 275 -46.86 7.52 -3.98
N LYS A 276 -47.25 8.57 -3.23
CA LYS A 276 -47.90 9.78 -3.80
C LYS A 276 -46.99 10.46 -4.83
N LEU A 277 -45.72 10.66 -4.47
CA LEU A 277 -44.71 11.36 -5.25
C LEU A 277 -44.41 10.64 -6.56
N ALA A 278 -44.18 9.32 -6.50
CA ALA A 278 -44.03 8.48 -7.70
C ALA A 278 -45.28 8.51 -8.58
N ARG A 279 -46.50 8.48 -8.01
CA ARG A 279 -47.75 8.59 -8.78
C ARG A 279 -47.92 9.96 -9.47
N ARG A 280 -47.33 11.03 -8.94
CA ARG A 280 -47.31 12.37 -9.57
C ARG A 280 -46.24 12.49 -10.66
N ILE A 281 -45.01 12.02 -10.39
CA ILE A 281 -43.83 12.25 -11.24
C ILE A 281 -43.72 11.22 -12.37
N ASN A 282 -43.99 9.93 -12.11
CA ASN A 282 -43.86 8.88 -13.14
C ASN A 282 -44.60 9.17 -14.46
N PRO A 283 -45.86 9.69 -14.48
CA PRO A 283 -46.54 10.02 -15.74
C PRO A 283 -46.02 11.29 -16.43
N GLN A 284 -45.10 12.05 -15.80
CA GLN A 284 -44.45 13.23 -16.38
C GLN A 284 -43.08 12.91 -17.02
N ILE A 285 -42.56 11.68 -16.88
CA ILE A 285 -41.28 11.26 -17.47
C ILE A 285 -41.50 10.94 -18.96
N VAL A 286 -41.00 11.80 -19.83
CA VAL A 286 -41.07 11.64 -21.29
C VAL A 286 -39.67 11.40 -21.83
N TRP A 287 -39.29 10.14 -22.03
CA TRP A 287 -37.96 9.73 -22.51
C TRP A 287 -38.04 8.71 -23.64
N HIS A 288 -37.13 8.84 -24.62
CA HIS A 288 -37.16 8.09 -25.89
C HIS A 288 -35.78 7.52 -26.30
N GLY A 289 -34.82 7.45 -25.38
CA GLY A 289 -33.50 6.86 -25.64
C GLY A 289 -33.46 5.34 -25.58
N ALA A 290 -32.36 4.75 -26.02
CA ALA A 290 -32.12 3.30 -25.97
C ALA A 290 -31.42 2.86 -24.67
N GLY A 291 -31.58 1.59 -24.32
CA GLY A 291 -30.99 0.98 -23.11
C GLY A 291 -31.85 1.18 -21.86
N SER A 292 -31.45 0.53 -20.78
CA SER A 292 -32.18 0.45 -19.51
C SER A 292 -31.21 0.40 -18.32
N GLY A 293 -31.73 0.60 -17.10
CA GLY A 293 -30.89 0.66 -15.90
C GLY A 293 -30.26 2.03 -15.65
N TRP A 294 -30.32 2.96 -16.61
CA TRP A 294 -30.03 4.39 -16.41
C TRP A 294 -30.73 4.90 -15.16
N ARG A 295 -29.97 5.48 -14.22
CA ARG A 295 -30.46 5.90 -12.90
C ARG A 295 -29.99 7.32 -12.60
N THR A 296 -30.94 8.22 -12.41
CA THR A 296 -30.68 9.63 -12.09
C THR A 296 -31.15 9.90 -10.67
N THR A 297 -30.39 10.67 -9.90
CA THR A 297 -30.86 11.22 -8.63
C THR A 297 -30.97 12.73 -8.74
N VAL A 298 -32.14 13.28 -8.39
CA VAL A 298 -32.44 14.71 -8.39
C VAL A 298 -32.63 15.17 -6.96
N ALA A 299 -31.88 16.20 -6.53
CA ALA A 299 -32.21 16.96 -5.33
C ALA A 299 -33.40 17.87 -5.65
N VAL A 300 -34.44 17.79 -4.82
CA VAL A 300 -35.69 18.53 -4.95
C VAL A 300 -35.83 19.45 -3.74
N HIS A 301 -36.08 20.73 -4.01
CA HIS A 301 -36.40 21.75 -3.02
C HIS A 301 -37.80 22.29 -3.32
N CYS A 302 -38.71 22.23 -2.34
CA CYS A 302 -40.05 22.80 -2.46
C CYS A 302 -40.45 23.53 -1.19
N ALA A 303 -41.32 24.53 -1.32
CA ALA A 303 -41.94 25.18 -0.18
C ALA A 303 -42.91 24.22 0.54
N SER A 304 -43.23 24.53 1.80
CA SER A 304 -44.08 23.66 2.63
C SER A 304 -45.51 23.48 2.11
N ASP A 305 -45.97 24.31 1.16
CA ASP A 305 -47.24 24.19 0.42
C ASP A 305 -47.18 23.22 -0.78
N GLY A 306 -46.01 22.61 -1.04
CA GLY A 306 -45.77 21.72 -2.17
C GLY A 306 -45.22 22.40 -3.43
N LYS A 307 -45.13 23.73 -3.47
CA LYS A 307 -44.62 24.45 -4.64
C LYS A 307 -43.14 24.18 -4.85
N LEU A 308 -42.75 23.74 -6.05
CA LEU A 308 -41.35 23.51 -6.42
C LEU A 308 -40.57 24.84 -6.43
N LEU A 309 -39.42 24.85 -5.74
CA LEU A 309 -38.50 25.98 -5.68
C LEU A 309 -37.25 25.71 -6.53
N SER A 310 -36.68 24.51 -6.45
CA SER A 310 -35.65 24.05 -7.39
C SER A 310 -35.65 22.53 -7.56
N ALA A 311 -35.12 22.10 -8.69
CA ALA A 311 -34.78 20.70 -8.97
C ALA A 311 -33.44 20.68 -9.71
N THR A 312 -32.51 19.87 -9.23
CA THR A 312 -31.13 19.77 -9.73
C THR A 312 -30.69 18.30 -9.73
N ILE A 313 -30.06 17.83 -10.81
CA ILE A 313 -29.49 16.48 -10.86
C ILE A 313 -28.23 16.44 -9.97
N ILE A 314 -28.20 15.55 -8.99
CA ILE A 314 -27.04 15.29 -8.12
C ILE A 314 -26.32 13.98 -8.44
N ARG A 315 -26.96 13.10 -9.25
CA ARG A 315 -26.30 11.95 -9.86
C ARG A 315 -26.83 11.79 -11.28
N SER A 316 -25.98 12.02 -12.27
CA SER A 316 -26.27 11.70 -13.67
C SER A 316 -26.37 10.17 -13.84
N SER A 317 -27.19 9.75 -14.80
CA SER A 317 -27.23 8.36 -15.24
C SER A 317 -26.11 7.97 -16.22
N GLY A 318 -25.34 8.95 -16.72
CA GLY A 318 -24.48 8.79 -17.90
C GLY A 318 -25.25 8.97 -19.22
N ASN A 319 -26.56 9.17 -19.20
CA ASN A 319 -27.37 9.47 -20.38
C ASN A 319 -28.11 10.82 -20.22
N PRO A 320 -27.59 11.92 -20.80
CA PRO A 320 -28.15 13.27 -20.65
C PRO A 320 -29.63 13.39 -21.04
N SER A 321 -30.09 12.59 -22.00
CA SER A 321 -31.49 12.60 -22.45
C SER A 321 -32.44 12.02 -21.39
N TRP A 322 -32.01 10.99 -20.65
CA TRP A 322 -32.78 10.44 -19.53
C TRP A 322 -32.75 11.39 -18.33
N ASP A 323 -31.59 11.99 -18.05
CA ASP A 323 -31.45 12.95 -16.95
C ASP A 323 -32.33 14.21 -17.16
N THR A 324 -32.40 14.71 -18.39
CA THR A 324 -33.28 15.85 -18.76
C THR A 324 -34.75 15.47 -18.62
N ALA A 325 -35.16 14.30 -19.13
CA ALA A 325 -36.54 13.82 -18.98
C ALA A 325 -36.96 13.63 -17.52
N VAL A 326 -36.06 13.14 -16.67
CA VAL A 326 -36.26 13.04 -15.22
C VAL A 326 -36.39 14.42 -14.57
N LEU A 327 -35.56 15.39 -14.97
CA LEU A 327 -35.59 16.75 -14.44
C LEU A 327 -36.87 17.51 -14.84
N GLU A 328 -37.31 17.37 -16.10
CA GLU A 328 -38.58 17.90 -16.58
C GLU A 328 -39.78 17.24 -15.90
N ALA A 329 -39.74 15.94 -15.63
CA ALA A 329 -40.80 15.25 -14.90
C ALA A 329 -41.04 15.81 -13.49
N VAL A 330 -39.96 16.16 -12.78
CA VAL A 330 -40.02 16.81 -11.47
C VAL A 330 -40.61 18.22 -11.60
N ARG A 331 -40.20 19.00 -12.62
CA ARG A 331 -40.70 20.36 -12.87
C ARG A 331 -42.18 20.39 -13.23
N ASN A 332 -42.61 19.50 -14.13
CA ASN A 332 -44.01 19.34 -14.55
C ASN A 332 -44.92 18.73 -13.46
N SER A 333 -44.34 18.34 -12.31
CA SER A 333 -45.08 17.82 -11.16
C SER A 333 -45.49 18.88 -10.15
N ASP A 334 -45.07 20.15 -10.30
CA ASP A 334 -45.48 21.27 -9.46
C ASP A 334 -47.02 21.48 -9.45
N PRO A 335 -47.67 21.73 -8.29
CA PRO A 335 -47.18 21.51 -6.94
C PRO A 335 -47.07 20.01 -6.61
N LEU A 336 -46.01 19.67 -5.88
CA LEU A 336 -45.72 18.34 -5.38
C LEU A 336 -46.76 17.91 -4.33
N PRO A 337 -47.05 16.60 -4.22
CA PRO A 337 -48.06 16.12 -3.29
C PRO A 337 -47.63 16.34 -1.84
N LEU A 338 -48.58 16.76 -1.00
CA LEU A 338 -48.39 16.90 0.45
C LEU A 338 -48.33 15.54 1.16
N ASP A 339 -47.71 15.48 2.33
CA ASP A 339 -47.52 14.30 3.18
C ASP A 339 -48.78 13.92 3.98
N ALA A 340 -48.62 13.36 5.19
CA ALA A 340 -49.73 13.09 6.11
C ALA A 340 -49.99 14.22 7.12
N SER A 341 -49.03 15.15 7.31
CA SER A 341 -49.18 16.36 8.13
C SER A 341 -49.78 17.55 7.38
N GLY A 342 -49.91 17.45 6.06
CA GLY A 342 -50.43 18.51 5.19
C GLY A 342 -49.33 19.45 4.68
N LYS A 343 -48.07 19.03 4.68
CA LYS A 343 -46.94 19.78 4.16
C LYS A 343 -46.14 18.97 3.13
N ALA A 344 -45.39 19.64 2.27
CA ALA A 344 -44.31 18.98 1.54
C ALA A 344 -43.01 18.96 2.38
N ARG A 345 -42.14 17.98 2.12
CA ARG A 345 -40.80 17.93 2.74
C ARG A 345 -39.90 18.90 1.98
N GLU A 346 -39.35 19.89 2.68
CA GLU A 346 -38.69 21.04 2.05
C GLU A 346 -37.50 20.64 1.17
N HIS A 347 -36.65 19.70 1.62
CA HIS A 347 -35.56 19.13 0.82
C HIS A 347 -35.62 17.60 0.80
N PHE A 348 -35.47 16.98 -0.37
CA PHE A 348 -35.28 15.54 -0.51
C PHE A 348 -34.60 15.13 -1.82
N ASN A 349 -33.96 13.96 -1.81
CA ASN A 349 -33.36 13.35 -2.99
C ASN A 349 -34.30 12.30 -3.59
N LEU A 350 -34.60 12.44 -4.88
CA LEU A 350 -35.44 11.52 -5.65
C LEU A 350 -34.59 10.75 -6.65
N THR A 351 -34.43 9.44 -6.44
CA THR A 351 -33.80 8.55 -7.42
C THR A 351 -34.85 7.96 -8.34
N ILE A 352 -34.69 8.18 -9.65
CA ILE A 352 -35.53 7.61 -10.71
C ILE A 352 -34.66 6.70 -11.59
N GLN A 353 -35.15 5.49 -11.88
CA GLN A 353 -34.45 4.53 -12.72
C GLN A 353 -35.31 4.13 -13.93
N SER A 354 -34.68 4.12 -15.11
CA SER A 354 -35.26 3.57 -16.34
C SER A 354 -35.43 2.06 -16.22
N LYS A 355 -36.62 1.58 -16.59
CA LYS A 355 -36.89 0.15 -16.63
C LYS A 355 -36.33 -0.48 -17.90
N ASN A 356 -36.06 -1.78 -17.81
CA ASN A 356 -36.10 -2.65 -18.97
C ASN A 356 -37.56 -2.78 -19.45
N GLN A 357 -37.79 -2.69 -20.76
CA GLN A 357 -39.03 -3.18 -21.37
C GLN A 357 -38.88 -4.68 -21.68
#